data_AF-K6VK82-F1
#
_entry.id   AF-K6VK82-F1
#
_cell.length_a   1.000
_cell.length_b   1.000
_cell.length_c   1.000
_cell.angle_alpha   90.00
_cell.angle_beta   90.00
_cell.angle_gamma   90.00
#
_symmetry.space_group_name_H-M   'P 1'
#
loop_
_entity.id
_entity.type
_entity.pdbx_description
1 polymer ?
#
loop_
_entity_poly.entity_id
_entity_poly.type
_entity_poly.pdbx_seq_one_letter_code
_entity_poly.pdbx_strand_id
1 'polypeptide(L)' 'MLRTAFQEEGITVLEECGREVAPHAGGVIVTTDSGVQVHGQRLLIATGRRASTSGLGLEAAGIGTDARG' A
#
# COMPACT_ATOMS: atom_id res chain seq x y z
N MET A 1 19.36 -9.63 -10.53
CA MET A 1 17.88 -9.59 -10.61
C MET A 1 17.34 -9.19 -9.24
N LEU A 2 16.45 -8.21 -9.13
CA LEU A 2 16.04 -7.56 -7.86
C LEU A 2 15.51 -8.53 -6.79
N ARG A 3 14.75 -9.56 -7.19
CA ARG A 3 14.23 -10.59 -6.28
C ARG A 3 15.33 -11.32 -5.51
N THR A 4 16.43 -11.64 -6.18
CA THR A 4 17.57 -12.33 -5.56
C THR A 4 18.23 -11.45 -4.51
N ALA A 5 18.41 -10.15 -4.78
CA ALA A 5 18.98 -9.21 -3.83
C ALA A 5 18.15 -9.11 -2.54
N PHE A 6 16.81 -9.03 -2.65
CA PHE A 6 15.94 -9.04 -1.49
C PHE A 6 16.05 -10.32 -0.66
N GLN A 7 16.15 -11.48 -1.30
CA GLN A 7 16.31 -12.75 -0.59
C GLN A 7 17.66 -12.82 0.15
N GLU A 8 18.73 -12.35 -0.47
CA GLU A 8 20.06 -12.27 0.15
C GLU A 8 20.07 -11.33 1.38
N GLU A 9 19.24 -10.29 1.37
CA GLU A 9 19.03 -9.38 2.50
C GLU A 9 18.00 -9.89 3.54
N GLY A 10 17.43 -11.09 3.35
CA GLY A 10 16.45 -11.68 4.26
C GLY A 10 15.03 -11.12 4.11
N ILE A 11 14.75 -10.41 3.02
CA ILE A 11 13.43 -9.85 2.70
C ILE A 11 12.62 -10.90 1.93
N THR A 12 11.47 -11.27 2.50
CA THR A 12 10.54 -12.18 1.83
C THR A 12 9.61 -11.38 0.91
N VAL A 13 9.56 -11.77 -0.37
CA VAL A 13 8.66 -11.19 -1.37
C VAL A 13 7.52 -12.14 -1.65
N LEU A 14 6.32 -11.81 -1.15
CA LEU A 14 5.07 -12.47 -1.53
C LEU A 14 4.52 -11.80 -2.79
N GLU A 15 4.36 -12.57 -3.88
CA GLU A 15 3.75 -12.12 -5.14
C GLU A 15 2.22 -12.19 -5.07
N GLU A 16 1.66 -11.53 -4.06
CA GLU A 16 0.24 -11.53 -3.73
C GLU A 16 -0.22 -10.11 -3.42
N CYS A 17 -1.53 -9.86 -3.50
CA CYS A 17 -2.11 -8.59 -3.08
C CYS A 17 -2.67 -8.72 -1.66
N GLY A 18 -2.29 -7.78 -0.78
CA GLY A 18 -2.89 -7.64 0.55
C GLY A 18 -4.31 -7.09 0.43
N ARG A 19 -5.28 -7.80 1.01
CA ARG A 19 -6.70 -7.50 0.92
C ARG A 19 -7.24 -6.85 2.19
N GLU A 20 -6.82 -7.35 3.34
CA GLU A 20 -7.36 -6.96 4.65
C GLU A 20 -6.25 -6.82 5.67
N VAL A 21 -6.41 -5.86 6.60
CA VAL A 21 -5.51 -5.63 7.73
C VAL A 21 -6.32 -5.68 9.02
N ALA A 22 -5.90 -6.53 9.95
CA ALA A 22 -6.51 -6.64 11.28
C ALA A 22 -5.45 -6.41 12.38
N PRO A 23 -5.83 -5.78 13.51
CA PRO A 23 -4.94 -5.70 14.67
C PRO A 23 -4.74 -7.09 15.29
N HIS A 24 -3.56 -7.32 15.85
CA HIS A 24 -3.22 -8.52 16.60
C HIS A 24 -2.43 -8.14 17.86
N ALA A 25 -2.38 -9.02 18.85
CA ALA A 25 -1.65 -8.77 20.08
C ALA A 25 -0.17 -8.47 19.76
N GLY A 26 0.24 -7.20 19.94
CA GLY A 26 1.60 -6.74 19.64
C GLY A 26 1.89 -6.46 18.15
N GLY A 27 0.88 -6.38 17.28
CA GLY A 27 1.11 -6.12 15.87
C GLY A 27 -0.14 -6.09 14.99
N VAL A 28 0.05 -6.52 13.74
CA VAL A 28 -0.95 -6.53 12.68
C VAL A 28 -0.88 -7.84 11.90
N ILE A 29 -2.02 -8.27 11.38
CA ILE A 29 -2.14 -9.37 10.43
C ILE A 29 -2.62 -8.78 9.11
N VAL A 30 -1.92 -9.13 8.03
CA VAL A 30 -2.35 -8.85 6.67
C VAL A 30 -2.83 -10.15 6.04
N THR A 31 -4.05 -10.16 5.52
CA THR A 31 -4.59 -11.29 4.75
C THR A 31 -4.52 -10.96 3.27
N THR A 32 -3.96 -11.86 2.45
CA THR A 32 -3.89 -11.70 1.00
C THR A 32 -5.20 -12.13 0.32
N ASP A 33 -5.32 -11.85 -0.98
CA ASP A 33 -6.45 -12.32 -1.79
C ASP A 33 -6.59 -13.85 -1.83
N SER A 34 -5.46 -14.57 -1.81
CA SER A 34 -5.43 -16.03 -1.70
C SER A 34 -5.71 -16.57 -0.28
N GLY A 35 -5.89 -15.70 0.71
CA GLY A 35 -6.15 -16.06 2.11
C GLY A 35 -4.91 -16.33 2.95
N VAL A 36 -3.70 -16.10 2.41
CA VAL A 36 -2.45 -16.21 3.17
C VAL A 36 -2.40 -15.10 4.22
N GLN A 37 -1.98 -15.45 5.45
CA GLN A 37 -1.86 -14.50 6.54
C GLN A 37 -0.39 -14.21 6.85
N VAL A 38 -0.04 -12.93 6.90
CA VAL A 38 1.29 -12.43 7.24
C VAL A 38 1.20 -11.62 8.53
N HIS A 39 2.04 -11.95 9.51
CA HIS A 39 2.08 -11.30 10.81
C HIS A 39 3.28 -10.35 10.88
N GLY A 40 3.08 -9.17 11.47
CA GLY A 40 4.16 -8.21 11.70
C GLY A 40 3.88 -7.28 12.88
N GLN A 41 4.91 -6.64 13.41
CA GLN A 41 4.74 -5.65 14.49
C GLN A 41 4.23 -4.30 13.97
N ARG A 42 4.56 -3.98 12.72
CA ARG A 42 4.19 -2.72 12.05
C ARG A 42 3.86 -2.98 10.59
N LEU A 43 3.03 -2.12 10.03
CA LEU A 43 2.67 -2.14 8.61
C LEU A 43 2.99 -0.78 7.97
N LEU A 44 3.71 -0.82 6.85
CA LEU A 44 3.96 0.34 6.00
C LEU A 44 3.10 0.20 4.73
N ILE A 45 2.20 1.15 4.50
CA ILE A 45 1.38 1.19 3.27
C ILE A 45 2.12 2.02 2.22
N ALA A 46 2.58 1.35 1.17
CA ALA A 46 3.29 1.96 0.05
C ALA A 46 2.61 1.66 -1.30
N THR A 47 1.27 1.57 -1.31
CA THR A 47 0.47 1.20 -2.50
C THR A 47 0.35 2.31 -3.55
N GLY A 48 0.88 3.50 -3.28
CA GLY A 48 0.91 4.62 -4.22
C GLY A 48 0.76 5.97 -3.54
N ARG A 49 0.56 7.01 -4.34
CA ARG A 49 0.25 8.38 -3.91
C ARG A 49 -0.93 8.91 -4.71
N ARG A 50 -1.72 9.81 -4.14
CA ARG A 50 -2.79 10.53 -4.83
C ARG A 50 -2.41 12.00 -5.02
N ALA A 51 -2.84 12.60 -6.12
CA ALA A 51 -2.69 14.04 -6.33
C ALA A 51 -3.47 14.81 -5.24
N SER A 52 -2.87 15.89 -4.73
CA SER A 52 -3.48 16.74 -3.71
C SER A 52 -4.05 18.00 -4.35
N THR A 53 -5.16 17.85 -5.08
CA THR A 53 -5.83 18.95 -5.80
C THR A 53 -6.96 19.62 -4.99
N SER A 54 -7.29 19.09 -3.81
CA SER A 54 -8.26 19.68 -2.89
C SER A 54 -7.82 21.06 -2.39
N GLY A 55 -8.74 22.03 -2.40
CA GLY A 55 -8.52 23.35 -1.83
C GLY A 55 -7.67 24.31 -2.67
N LEU A 56 -7.27 23.91 -3.89
CA LEU A 56 -6.51 24.76 -4.81
C LEU A 56 -7.37 25.75 -5.61
N GLY A 57 -8.71 25.71 -5.47
CA GLY A 57 -9.60 26.59 -6.21
C GLY A 57 -9.61 26.34 -7.72
N LEU A 58 -9.28 25.11 -8.16
CA LEU A 58 -9.15 24.76 -9.58
C LEU A 58 -10.41 25.08 -10.38
N GLU A 59 -11.59 24.82 -9.82
CA GLU A 59 -12.85 25.18 -10.49
C GLU A 59 -13.01 26.68 -10.73
N ALA A 60 -12.63 27.52 -9.74
CA ALA A 60 -12.67 28.98 -9.90
C ALA A 60 -11.67 29.48 -10.95
N ALA A 61 -10.60 28.72 -11.20
CA ALA A 61 -9.63 28.97 -12.26
C ALA A 61 -10.03 28.32 -13.61
N GLY A 62 -11.18 27.63 -13.70
CA GLY A 62 -11.61 26.91 -14.90
C GLY A 62 -10.81 25.65 -15.21
N ILE A 63 -10.09 25.09 -14.23
CA ILE A 63 -9.24 23.90 -14.36
C ILE A 63 -10.02 22.67 -13.90
N GLY A 64 -10.21 21.72 -14.82
CA GLY A 64 -10.82 20.41 -14.52
C GLY A 64 -9.78 19.38 -14.05
N THR A 65 -10.20 18.50 -13.14
CA THR A 65 -9.44 17.32 -12.70
C THR A 65 -10.07 16.04 -13.26
N ASP A 66 -9.27 15.00 -13.52
CA ASP A 66 -9.80 13.67 -13.88
C ASP A 66 -10.21 12.88 -12.62
N ALA A 67 -10.68 11.63 -12.79
CA ALA A 67 -11.12 10.79 -11.68
C ALA A 67 -10.03 10.48 -10.63
N ARG A 68 -8.76 10.67 -10.96
CA ARG A 68 -7.60 10.45 -10.08
C ARG A 68 -7.12 11.74 -9.40
N GLY A 69 -7.75 12.87 -9.70
CA GLY A 69 -7.50 14.17 -9.10
C GLY A 69 -6.49 15.01 -9.86
#